data_AF-R5MV19-F1
#
_entry.id   AF-R5MV19-F1
#
_cell.length_a   1.000
_cell.length_b   1.000
_cell.length_c   1.000
_cell.angle_alpha   90.00
_cell.angle_beta   90.00
_cell.angle_gamma   90.00
#
_symmetry.space_group_name_H-M   'P 1'
#
loop_
_entity.id
_entity.type
_entity.pdbx_description
1 polymer ?
#
loop_
_entity_poly.entity_id
_entity_poly.type
_entity_poly.pdbx_seq_one_letter_code
_entity_poly.pdbx_strand_id
1 'polypeptide(L)'
;MAKLTLTIDTIMYYGLEQYIESLEGVSKVLITNKTYLIITITYDDSKIDINTLKLEILLYLNLSKTPSIIGFNKYKKGNYKEYKTSINDFCCEYCLKNMLEILLSNPNISAVTTDYNADTCNTKKLNMTITYNLDNTNSKEILKLINNILD
;
A
#
# COMPACT_ATOMS: atom_id res chain seq x y z
N MET A 1 10.62 -6.52 14.95
CA MET A 1 10.72 -6.81 13.50
C MET A 1 9.33 -6.78 12.90
N ALA A 2 9.05 -5.68 12.20
CA ALA A 2 7.87 -5.46 11.41
C ALA A 2 8.10 -5.91 9.95
N LYS A 3 7.00 -5.98 9.19
CA LYS A 3 7.04 -6.36 7.78
C LYS A 3 6.12 -5.47 6.96
N LEU A 4 6.57 -5.05 5.79
CA LEU A 4 5.78 -4.25 4.85
C LEU A 4 5.87 -4.89 3.47
N THR A 5 4.74 -5.03 2.80
CA THR A 5 4.70 -5.27 1.35
C THR A 5 4.04 -4.08 0.68
N LEU A 6 4.67 -3.57 -0.37
CA LEU A 6 4.12 -2.56 -1.27
C LEU A 6 4.00 -3.16 -2.67
N THR A 7 2.87 -2.90 -3.33
CA THR A 7 2.69 -3.16 -4.77
C THR A 7 2.67 -1.80 -5.47
N ILE A 8 3.62 -1.57 -6.36
CA ILE A 8 3.84 -0.30 -7.05
C ILE A 8 3.65 -0.52 -8.54
N ASP A 9 2.88 0.36 -9.17
CA ASP A 9 2.64 0.36 -10.60
C ASP A 9 3.86 0.88 -11.38
N THR A 10 4.88 0.05 -11.45
CA THR A 10 6.10 0.22 -12.25
C THR A 10 6.77 -1.14 -12.43
N ILE A 11 7.69 -1.22 -13.39
CA ILE A 11 8.55 -2.40 -13.62
C ILE A 11 10.05 -2.08 -13.52
N MET A 12 10.42 -0.82 -13.29
CA MET A 12 11.82 -0.40 -13.17
C MET A 12 12.28 -0.47 -11.72
N TYR A 13 13.37 -1.19 -11.43
CA TYR A 13 13.85 -1.39 -10.04
C TYR A 13 15.36 -1.70 -9.91
N TYR A 14 16.17 -1.41 -10.93
CA TYR A 14 17.60 -1.74 -10.90
C TYR A 14 18.30 -1.13 -9.68
N GLY A 15 18.99 -1.94 -8.88
CA GLY A 15 19.70 -1.52 -7.67
C GLY A 15 18.82 -1.19 -6.45
N LEU A 16 17.48 -1.26 -6.58
CA LEU A 16 16.56 -0.86 -5.51
C LEU A 16 16.69 -1.76 -4.27
N GLU A 17 16.93 -3.06 -4.46
CA GLU A 17 17.09 -4.00 -3.35
C GLU A 17 18.28 -3.61 -2.48
N GLN A 18 19.46 -3.43 -3.08
CA GLN A 18 20.67 -3.02 -2.39
C GLN A 18 20.52 -1.66 -1.72
N TYR A 19 19.82 -0.72 -2.37
CA TYR A 19 19.52 0.58 -1.79
C TYR A 19 18.69 0.45 -0.51
N ILE A 20 17.55 -0.24 -0.56
CA ILE A 20 16.66 -0.38 0.60
C ILE A 20 17.38 -1.17 1.72
N GLU A 21 18.16 -2.21 1.38
CA GLU A 21 18.95 -2.96 2.37
C GLU A 21 20.04 -2.13 3.06
N SER A 22 20.51 -1.05 2.42
CA SER A 22 21.48 -0.13 3.02
C SER A 22 20.87 0.82 4.06
N LEU A 23 19.54 0.95 4.11
CA LEU A 23 18.85 1.83 5.05
C LEU A 23 18.95 1.28 6.48
N GLU A 24 19.25 2.16 7.43
CA GLU A 24 19.31 1.78 8.83
C GLU A 24 17.96 1.22 9.31
N GLY A 25 17.99 0.05 9.97
CA GLY A 25 16.79 -0.61 10.46
C GLY A 25 16.14 -1.57 9.47
N VAL A 26 16.57 -1.62 8.22
CA VAL A 26 16.15 -2.67 7.27
C VAL A 26 17.01 -3.93 7.49
N SER A 27 16.36 -5.09 7.58
CA SER A 27 17.04 -6.37 7.80
C SER A 27 16.98 -7.32 6.61
N LYS A 28 15.98 -7.16 5.74
CA LYS A 28 15.79 -8.00 4.56
C LYS A 28 14.87 -7.32 3.56
N VAL A 29 15.23 -7.39 2.29
CA VAL A 29 14.36 -7.01 1.17
C VAL A 29 14.12 -8.23 0.28
N LEU A 30 12.94 -8.27 -0.34
CA LEU A 30 12.61 -9.21 -1.41
C LEU A 30 11.83 -8.44 -2.46
N ILE A 31 12.34 -8.43 -3.68
CA ILE A 31 11.67 -7.81 -4.82
C ILE A 31 11.20 -8.91 -5.77
N THR A 32 9.93 -8.85 -6.16
CA THR A 32 9.43 -9.63 -7.31
C THR A 32 8.82 -8.69 -8.32
N ASN A 33 9.05 -8.97 -9.60
CA ASN A 33 8.50 -8.20 -10.69
C ASN A 33 7.77 -9.15 -11.64
N LYS A 34 6.46 -8.97 -11.76
CA LYS A 34 5.61 -9.67 -12.74
C LYS A 34 4.97 -8.63 -13.65
N THR A 35 3.73 -8.28 -13.37
CA THR A 35 3.01 -7.16 -13.98
C THR A 35 3.35 -5.84 -13.28
N TYR A 36 3.65 -5.92 -11.98
CA TYR A 36 3.97 -4.79 -11.11
C TYR A 36 5.17 -5.12 -10.24
N LEU A 37 5.78 -4.08 -9.68
CA LEU A 37 6.84 -4.19 -8.70
C LEU A 37 6.24 -4.47 -7.32
N ILE A 38 6.58 -5.64 -6.75
CA ILE A 38 6.18 -6.03 -5.40
C ILE A 38 7.43 -6.06 -4.53
N ILE A 39 7.44 -5.20 -3.51
CA ILE A 39 8.58 -5.03 -2.60
C ILE A 39 8.13 -5.48 -1.21
N THR A 40 8.80 -6.49 -0.68
CA THR A 40 8.59 -6.96 0.70
C THR A 40 9.81 -6.64 1.55
N ILE A 41 9.60 -5.96 2.67
CA ILE A 41 10.65 -5.42 3.54
C ILE A 41 10.41 -5.95 4.95
N THR A 42 11.47 -6.46 5.57
CA THR A 42 11.51 -6.73 7.02
C THR A 42 12.38 -5.66 7.67
N TYR A 43 11.87 -5.01 8.71
CA TYR A 43 12.50 -3.84 9.30
C TYR A 43 12.25 -3.74 10.81
N ASP A 44 13.06 -2.93 11.48
CA ASP A 44 12.91 -2.52 12.86
C ASP A 44 12.12 -1.20 12.92
N ASP A 45 10.87 -1.29 13.39
CA ASP A 45 9.93 -0.18 13.49
C ASP A 45 10.30 0.84 14.59
N SER A 46 11.32 0.55 15.40
CA SER A 46 11.92 1.55 16.30
C SER A 46 12.98 2.42 15.62
N LYS A 47 13.47 2.02 14.45
CA LYS A 47 14.55 2.72 13.70
C LYS A 47 14.06 3.40 12.43
N ILE A 48 13.11 2.79 11.74
CA ILE A 48 12.56 3.32 10.50
C ILE A 48 11.06 3.04 10.43
N ASP A 49 10.27 4.06 10.11
CA ASP A 49 8.83 3.95 9.98
C ASP A 49 8.38 3.72 8.53
N ILE A 50 7.12 3.31 8.37
CA ILE A 50 6.51 2.99 7.07
C ILE A 50 6.51 4.18 6.11
N ASN A 51 6.27 5.40 6.59
CA ASN A 51 6.20 6.57 5.73
C ASN A 51 7.60 6.93 5.20
N THR A 52 8.63 6.81 6.05
CA THR A 52 10.03 6.96 5.63
C THR A 52 10.40 5.90 4.58
N LEU A 53 10.13 4.61 4.85
CA LEU A 53 10.35 3.54 3.85
C LEU A 53 9.65 3.82 2.53
N LYS A 54 8.37 4.22 2.59
CA LYS A 54 7.58 4.60 1.40
C LYS A 54 8.28 5.70 0.61
N LEU A 55 8.68 6.79 1.29
CA LEU A 55 9.31 7.94 0.64
C LEU A 55 10.65 7.57 0.00
N GLU A 56 11.50 6.81 0.70
CA GLU A 56 12.79 6.35 0.18
C GLU A 56 12.64 5.54 -1.11
N ILE A 57 11.68 4.59 -1.11
CA ILE A 57 11.39 3.76 -2.28
C ILE A 57 10.88 4.61 -3.45
N LEU A 58 9.91 5.49 -3.20
CA LEU A 58 9.34 6.32 -4.26
C LEU A 58 10.35 7.35 -4.79
N LEU A 59 11.26 7.86 -3.96
CA LEU A 59 12.33 8.76 -4.38
C LEU A 59 13.33 8.02 -5.27
N TYR A 60 13.79 6.84 -4.86
CA TYR A 60 14.70 6.03 -5.66
C TYR A 60 14.12 5.71 -7.05
N LEU A 61 12.83 5.41 -7.09
CA LEU A 61 12.10 5.10 -8.32
C LEU A 61 11.73 6.34 -9.16
N ASN A 62 12.03 7.55 -8.70
CA ASN A 62 11.59 8.81 -9.29
C ASN A 62 10.06 8.94 -9.41
N LEU A 63 9.34 8.40 -8.42
CA LEU A 63 7.87 8.39 -8.30
C LEU A 63 7.37 9.24 -7.12
N SER A 64 8.23 9.99 -6.43
CA SER A 64 7.86 10.75 -5.23
C SER A 64 6.78 11.82 -5.44
N LYS A 65 6.57 12.26 -6.69
CA LYS A 65 5.54 13.23 -7.08
C LYS A 65 4.33 12.60 -7.76
N THR A 66 4.38 11.30 -8.02
CA THR A 66 3.35 10.57 -8.78
C THR A 66 2.84 9.41 -7.93
N PRO A 67 1.58 9.47 -7.46
CA PRO A 67 1.05 8.38 -6.66
C PRO A 67 1.09 7.10 -7.51
N SER A 68 1.71 6.05 -6.98
CA SER A 68 2.08 4.84 -7.74
C SER A 68 1.72 3.55 -7.01
N ILE A 69 1.24 3.63 -5.76
CA ILE A 69 0.92 2.46 -4.95
C ILE A 69 -0.47 1.93 -5.34
N ILE A 70 -0.56 0.63 -5.61
CA ILE A 70 -1.80 -0.06 -6.01
C ILE A 70 -2.22 -1.15 -5.02
N GLY A 71 -1.41 -1.39 -3.98
CA GLY A 71 -1.74 -2.27 -2.86
C GLY A 71 -0.64 -2.29 -1.80
N PHE A 72 -0.98 -2.73 -0.59
CA PHE A 72 -0.01 -2.87 0.50
C PHE A 72 -0.46 -3.86 1.58
N ASN A 73 0.48 -4.33 2.39
CA ASN A 73 0.23 -5.11 3.60
C ASN A 73 1.29 -4.81 4.67
N LYS A 74 0.87 -4.36 5.85
CA LYS A 74 1.73 -4.01 7.00
C LYS A 74 1.95 -5.17 7.97
N TYR A 75 1.31 -6.33 7.73
CA TYR A 75 1.39 -7.54 8.56
C TYR A 75 1.22 -7.30 10.06
N LYS A 76 0.47 -6.26 10.44
CA LYS A 76 0.26 -5.94 11.85
C LYS A 76 -0.55 -7.07 12.49
N LYS A 77 -0.26 -7.37 13.77
CA LYS A 77 -1.01 -8.31 14.62
C LYS A 77 -2.13 -7.57 15.36
N GLY A 78 -3.20 -8.26 15.74
CA GLY A 78 -4.40 -7.62 16.29
C GLY A 78 -5.72 -8.25 15.82
N ASN A 79 -6.83 -7.67 16.26
CA ASN A 79 -8.17 -8.06 15.84
C ASN A 79 -8.55 -7.39 14.52
N TYR A 80 -8.37 -8.12 13.40
CA TYR A 80 -8.64 -7.59 12.06
C TYR A 80 -9.96 -8.06 11.48
N LYS A 81 -10.58 -7.19 10.69
CA LYS A 81 -11.67 -7.54 9.77
C LYS A 81 -11.34 -7.11 8.35
N GLU A 82 -11.98 -7.78 7.41
CA GLU A 82 -11.98 -7.39 6.00
C GLU A 82 -13.25 -6.63 5.66
N TYR A 83 -13.09 -5.59 4.85
CA TYR A 83 -14.18 -4.90 4.18
C TYR A 83 -13.94 -5.00 2.68
N LYS A 84 -14.88 -5.63 1.98
CA LYS A 84 -14.86 -5.79 0.53
C LYS A 84 -15.79 -4.74 -0.08
N THR A 85 -15.29 -4.01 -1.06
CA THR A 85 -16.02 -2.94 -1.72
C THR A 85 -15.64 -2.86 -3.20
N SER A 86 -16.40 -2.09 -3.96
CA SER A 86 -16.12 -1.82 -5.36
C SER A 86 -16.41 -0.37 -5.71
N ILE A 87 -15.52 0.25 -6.48
CA ILE A 87 -15.73 1.57 -7.08
C ILE A 87 -16.28 1.33 -8.49
N ASN A 88 -17.53 1.76 -8.71
CA ASN A 88 -18.16 1.74 -10.04
C ASN A 88 -17.81 3.03 -10.79
N ASP A 89 -17.89 2.98 -12.13
CA ASP A 89 -17.50 4.08 -13.02
C ASP A 89 -16.07 4.58 -12.76
N PHE A 90 -15.18 3.65 -12.37
CA PHE A 90 -13.78 3.96 -12.11
C PHE A 90 -13.07 4.39 -13.40
N CYS A 91 -12.71 5.67 -13.49
CA CYS A 91 -11.97 6.25 -14.62
C CYS A 91 -10.77 7.10 -14.18
N CYS A 92 -10.38 7.07 -12.89
CA CYS A 92 -9.29 7.90 -12.36
C CYS A 92 -8.25 7.05 -11.61
N GLU A 93 -7.24 6.60 -12.35
CA GLU A 93 -6.10 5.85 -11.81
C GLU A 93 -5.36 6.60 -10.69
N TYR A 94 -5.07 7.88 -10.90
CA TYR A 94 -4.36 8.69 -9.90
C TYR A 94 -5.18 8.91 -8.62
N CYS A 95 -6.52 8.94 -8.72
CA CYS A 95 -7.41 9.05 -7.56
C CYS A 95 -7.28 7.80 -6.68
N LEU A 96 -7.33 6.60 -7.29
CA LEU A 96 -7.09 5.34 -6.57
C LEU A 96 -5.75 5.34 -5.88
N LYS A 97 -4.67 5.64 -6.61
CA LYS A 97 -3.31 5.57 -6.08
C LYS A 97 -3.13 6.57 -4.92
N ASN A 98 -3.69 7.77 -5.02
CA ASN A 98 -3.69 8.74 -3.93
C ASN A 98 -4.48 8.25 -2.71
N MET A 99 -5.68 7.67 -2.90
CA MET A 99 -6.46 7.08 -1.81
C MET A 99 -5.69 5.96 -1.09
N LEU A 100 -4.97 5.12 -1.84
CA LEU A 100 -4.16 4.05 -1.28
C LEU A 100 -2.99 4.59 -0.44
N GLU A 101 -2.41 5.73 -0.80
CA GLU A 101 -1.41 6.40 0.05
C GLU A 101 -1.99 6.93 1.36
N ILE A 102 -3.21 7.47 1.34
CA ILE A 102 -3.93 7.90 2.54
C ILE A 102 -4.22 6.70 3.45
N LEU A 103 -4.71 5.59 2.87
CA LEU A 103 -4.98 4.35 3.61
C LEU A 103 -3.69 3.73 4.16
N LEU A 104 -2.58 3.77 3.42
CA LEU A 104 -1.27 3.30 3.88
C LEU A 104 -0.78 4.11 5.08
N SER A 105 -1.06 5.41 5.14
CA SER A 105 -0.66 6.26 6.26
C SER A 105 -1.54 6.07 7.50
N ASN A 106 -2.72 5.47 7.36
CA ASN A 106 -3.66 5.28 8.47
C ASN A 106 -3.23 4.12 9.39
N PRO A 107 -3.08 4.34 10.72
CA PRO A 107 -2.61 3.31 11.65
C PRO A 107 -3.58 2.14 11.82
N ASN A 108 -4.88 2.36 11.60
CA ASN A 108 -5.94 1.36 11.74
C ASN A 108 -6.12 0.50 10.48
N ILE A 109 -5.54 0.88 9.35
CA ILE A 109 -5.56 0.07 8.13
C ILE A 109 -4.29 -0.78 8.06
N SER A 110 -4.45 -2.09 7.93
CA SER A 110 -3.34 -3.05 7.88
C SER A 110 -2.95 -3.42 6.45
N ALA A 111 -3.94 -3.66 5.59
CA ALA A 111 -3.70 -4.06 4.22
C ALA A 111 -4.78 -3.53 3.29
N VAL A 112 -4.41 -3.30 2.03
CA VAL A 112 -5.34 -3.07 0.94
C VAL A 112 -4.89 -3.87 -0.27
N THR A 113 -5.78 -4.67 -0.83
CA THR A 113 -5.58 -5.35 -2.11
C THR A 113 -6.61 -4.85 -3.11
N THR A 114 -6.18 -4.69 -4.37
CA THR A 114 -7.03 -4.28 -5.48
C THR A 114 -6.88 -5.27 -6.62
N ASP A 115 -7.88 -5.36 -7.48
CA ASP A 115 -7.76 -6.03 -8.78
C ASP A 115 -7.32 -5.08 -9.90
N TYR A 116 -6.73 -3.94 -9.54
CA TYR A 116 -6.29 -2.90 -10.48
C TYR A 116 -5.38 -3.48 -11.57
N ASN A 117 -5.74 -3.15 -12.80
CA ASN A 117 -4.95 -3.35 -13.99
C ASN A 117 -5.09 -2.22 -14.99
N ALA A 118 -4.20 -2.18 -15.98
CA ALA A 118 -4.21 -1.17 -17.04
C ALA A 118 -5.57 -1.10 -17.79
N ASP A 119 -6.34 -2.19 -17.79
CA ASP A 119 -7.68 -2.29 -18.40
C ASP A 119 -8.83 -1.94 -17.43
N THR A 120 -8.56 -1.58 -16.18
CA THR A 120 -9.64 -1.37 -15.18
C THR A 120 -10.51 -0.16 -15.50
N CYS A 121 -9.97 0.81 -16.25
CA CYS A 121 -10.78 1.90 -16.81
C CYS A 121 -11.78 1.40 -17.87
N ASN A 122 -11.48 0.31 -18.58
CA ASN A 122 -12.39 -0.29 -19.56
C ASN A 122 -13.52 -1.07 -18.89
N THR A 123 -13.24 -1.77 -17.79
CA THR A 123 -14.26 -2.50 -17.02
C THR A 123 -15.12 -1.56 -16.17
N LYS A 124 -14.65 -0.32 -15.93
CA LYS A 124 -15.30 0.69 -15.08
C LYS A 124 -15.60 0.19 -13.66
N LYS A 125 -14.95 -0.87 -13.22
CA LYS A 125 -15.17 -1.47 -11.91
C LYS A 125 -13.86 -1.92 -11.33
N LEU A 126 -13.54 -1.35 -10.16
CA LEU A 126 -12.40 -1.73 -9.35
C LEU A 126 -12.90 -2.41 -8.08
N ASN A 127 -12.46 -3.63 -7.82
CA ASN A 127 -12.73 -4.33 -6.57
C ASN A 127 -11.55 -4.12 -5.60
N MET A 128 -11.89 -3.88 -4.33
CA MET A 128 -10.91 -3.65 -3.27
C MET A 128 -11.27 -4.43 -2.02
N THR A 129 -10.26 -5.00 -1.37
CA THR A 129 -10.38 -5.54 0.00
C THR A 129 -9.49 -4.74 0.93
N ILE A 130 -10.09 -4.18 1.98
CA ILE A 130 -9.42 -3.38 3.01
C ILE A 130 -9.43 -4.18 4.31
N THR A 131 -8.26 -4.45 4.86
CA THR A 131 -8.10 -5.09 6.17
C THR A 131 -7.82 -4.03 7.22
N TYR A 132 -8.63 -3.96 8.28
CA TYR A 132 -8.55 -2.93 9.31
C TYR A 132 -8.61 -3.50 10.73
N ASN A 133 -7.96 -2.81 11.67
CA ASN A 133 -7.82 -3.20 13.08
C ASN A 133 -9.00 -2.67 13.91
N LEU A 134 -9.51 -3.49 14.84
CA LEU A 134 -10.55 -3.16 15.82
C LEU A 134 -10.04 -3.01 17.26
N ASP A 135 -8.76 -3.19 17.52
CA ASP A 135 -8.19 -3.20 18.88
C ASP A 135 -8.43 -1.87 19.62
N ASN A 136 -8.43 -0.74 18.89
CA ASN A 136 -8.49 0.61 19.48
C ASN A 136 -9.69 1.45 18.99
N THR A 137 -10.56 0.91 18.14
CA THR A 137 -11.68 1.65 17.51
C THR A 137 -12.77 0.69 17.06
N ASN A 138 -14.03 1.13 17.06
CA ASN A 138 -15.14 0.32 16.57
C ASN A 138 -15.21 0.29 15.02
N SER A 139 -15.86 -0.73 14.45
CA SER A 139 -15.94 -0.89 13.00
C SER A 139 -16.67 0.24 12.29
N LYS A 140 -17.65 0.89 12.94
CA LYS A 140 -18.49 1.91 12.31
C LYS A 140 -17.69 3.16 11.97
N GLU A 141 -16.80 3.59 12.85
CA GLU A 141 -15.92 4.75 12.63
C GLU A 141 -14.91 4.51 11.52
N ILE A 142 -14.29 3.32 11.50
CA ILE A 142 -13.32 2.96 10.46
C ILE A 142 -14.00 2.86 9.09
N LEU A 143 -15.17 2.23 9.01
CA LEU A 143 -15.93 2.14 7.76
C LEU A 143 -16.38 3.51 7.27
N LYS A 144 -16.77 4.43 8.17
CA LYS A 144 -17.07 5.81 7.79
C LYS A 144 -15.84 6.52 7.22
N LEU A 145 -14.67 6.35 7.85
CA LEU A 145 -13.41 6.91 7.34
C LEU A 145 -13.05 6.32 5.98
N ILE A 146 -13.18 5.00 5.81
CA ILE A 146 -12.94 4.33 4.53
C ILE A 146 -13.86 4.92 3.46
N ASN A 147 -15.17 4.97 3.70
CA ASN A 147 -16.12 5.48 2.71
C ASN A 147 -15.84 6.94 2.34
N ASN A 148 -15.51 7.79 3.31
CA ASN A 148 -15.12 9.19 3.04
C ASN A 148 -13.84 9.32 2.19
N ILE A 149 -12.95 8.31 2.19
CA ILE A 149 -11.76 8.28 1.33
C ILE A 149 -12.12 7.75 -0.06
N LEU A 150 -13.12 6.87 -0.15
CA LEU A 150 -13.56 6.25 -1.40
C LEU A 150 -14.51 7.15 -2.21
N ASP A 151 -15.22 8.07 -1.56
CA ASP A 151 -16.10 9.10 -2.16
C ASP A 151 -15.30 10.21 -2.86
#